data_AF-A0A7C1DZU3-F1
#
_entry.id   AF-A0A7C1DZU3-F1
#
_cell.length_a   1.000
_cell.length_b   1.000
_cell.length_c   1.000
_cell.angle_alpha   90.00
_cell.angle_beta   90.00
_cell.angle_gamma   90.00
#
_symmetry.space_group_name_H-M   'P 1'
#
loop_
_entity.id
_entity.type
_entity.pdbx_description
1 polymer ?
#
loop_
_entity_poly.entity_id
_entity_poly.type
_entity_poly.pdbx_seq_one_letter_code
_entity_poly.pdbx_strand_id
1 'polypeptide(L)'
;LYDLLVDFMEFKGIPRGTLLLSDAKLKLFRLFRSGRQHQHKYVQIRNLFELYYDQEFILIGDSGQRDPEIYLKIAEMFPSRVKAIYIRRIGNKRKDRRLEKFISDAGELGIEMVPVLTTTEAAQHAVSRHFIRADQVKEIEIEKEREEREASRPLSGDQAE
;
A
#
# COMPACT_ATOMS: atom_id res chain seq x y z
N LEU A 1 -3.67 19.29 -4.97
CA LEU A 1 -3.60 17.83 -4.64
C LEU A 1 -2.25 17.49 -4.05
N TYR A 2 -1.14 17.83 -4.71
CA TYR A 2 0.20 17.60 -4.16
C TYR A 2 0.36 18.24 -2.76
N ASP A 3 0.11 19.55 -2.64
CA ASP A 3 0.28 20.26 -1.35
C ASP A 3 -0.60 19.66 -0.24
N LEU A 4 -1.86 19.38 -0.56
CA LEU A 4 -2.78 18.69 0.36
C LEU A 4 -2.22 17.34 0.88
N LEU A 5 -1.57 16.55 0.02
CA LEU A 5 -0.98 15.27 0.43
C LEU A 5 0.26 15.49 1.30
N VAL A 6 1.08 16.50 1.00
CA VAL A 6 2.24 16.87 1.82
C VAL A 6 1.79 17.33 3.21
N ASP A 7 0.80 18.22 3.27
CA ASP A 7 0.23 18.71 4.53
C ASP A 7 -0.37 17.57 5.35
N PHE A 8 -1.08 16.64 4.68
CA PHE A 8 -1.63 15.45 5.34
C PHE A 8 -0.54 14.54 5.90
N MET A 9 0.54 14.30 5.15
CA MET A 9 1.67 13.49 5.62
C MET A 9 2.34 14.14 6.84
N GLU A 10 2.56 15.46 6.81
CA GLU A 10 3.14 16.20 7.93
C GLU A 10 2.23 16.16 9.16
N PHE A 11 0.93 16.39 8.98
CA PHE A 11 -0.05 16.29 10.05
C PHE A 11 -0.12 14.90 10.69
N LYS A 12 0.06 13.84 9.88
CA LYS A 12 0.08 12.44 10.33
C LYS A 12 1.46 11.95 10.76
N GLY A 13 2.48 12.81 10.78
CA GLY A 13 3.84 12.41 11.14
C GLY A 13 4.48 11.38 10.19
N ILE A 14 3.97 11.25 8.97
CA ILE A 14 4.50 10.35 7.96
C ILE A 14 5.80 10.96 7.42
N PRO A 15 6.94 10.23 7.39
CA PRO A 15 8.20 10.75 6.89
C PRO A 15 8.06 11.31 5.47
N ARG A 16 8.74 12.43 5.20
CA ARG A 16 8.75 13.03 3.86
C ARG A 16 9.32 12.03 2.85
N GLY A 17 8.64 11.90 1.73
CA GLY A 17 8.99 10.98 0.66
C GLY A 17 8.53 11.49 -0.71
N THR A 18 9.00 10.84 -1.77
CA THR A 18 8.63 11.22 -3.14
C THR A 18 7.20 10.78 -3.46
N LEU A 19 6.35 11.72 -3.85
CA LEU A 19 4.98 11.44 -4.29
C LEU A 19 4.90 11.36 -5.82
N LEU A 20 4.90 10.13 -6.35
CA LEU A 20 4.69 9.88 -7.78
C LEU A 20 3.19 9.88 -8.10
N LEU A 21 2.64 11.07 -8.31
CA LEU A 21 1.21 11.24 -8.59
C LEU A 21 0.90 10.96 -10.07
N SER A 22 -0.28 10.39 -10.33
CA SER A 22 -0.79 10.29 -11.69
C SER A 22 -1.41 11.62 -12.12
N ASP A 23 -1.10 12.08 -13.32
CA ASP A 23 -1.79 13.24 -13.92
C ASP A 23 -3.27 12.95 -14.18
N ALA A 24 -4.14 13.50 -13.32
CA ALA A 24 -5.59 13.35 -13.45
C ALA A 24 -6.13 13.97 -14.76
N LYS A 25 -5.53 15.07 -15.24
CA LYS A 25 -5.90 15.75 -16.49
C LYS A 25 -5.72 14.85 -17.72
N LEU A 26 -4.67 14.03 -17.72
CA LEU A 26 -4.43 13.05 -18.79
C LEU A 26 -5.34 11.83 -18.69
N LYS A 27 -5.85 11.49 -17.49
CA LYS A 27 -6.80 10.37 -17.32
C LYS A 27 -8.15 10.65 -17.97
N LEU A 28 -8.69 11.87 -17.84
CA LEU A 28 -9.99 12.23 -18.46
C LEU A 28 -9.93 12.12 -20.00
N PHE A 29 -8.81 12.54 -20.59
CA PHE A 29 -8.57 12.42 -22.04
C PHE A 29 -8.30 10.97 -22.48
N ARG A 30 -7.69 10.14 -21.62
CA ARG A 30 -7.39 8.71 -21.87
C ARG A 30 -8.54 7.76 -21.52
N LEU A 31 -9.57 8.20 -20.81
CA LEU A 31 -10.77 7.38 -20.53
C LEU A 31 -11.49 6.97 -21.83
N PHE A 32 -11.31 7.72 -22.92
CA PHE A 32 -11.74 7.36 -24.28
C PHE A 32 -10.93 6.22 -24.92
N ARG A 33 -9.84 5.76 -24.29
CA ARG A 33 -8.98 4.65 -24.75
C ARG A 33 -8.66 3.74 -23.56
N SER A 34 -9.62 2.90 -23.21
CA SER A 34 -9.56 1.91 -22.13
C SER A 34 -8.32 1.02 -22.24
N GLY A 35 -7.44 1.03 -21.23
CA GLY A 35 -6.35 0.06 -21.07
C GLY A 35 -5.02 0.57 -20.50
N ARG A 36 -4.72 1.87 -20.57
CA ARG A 36 -3.35 2.37 -20.28
C ARG A 36 -3.07 2.81 -18.84
N GLN A 37 -4.07 2.93 -17.97
CA GLN A 37 -3.84 3.49 -16.62
C GLN A 37 -2.88 2.66 -15.76
N HIS A 38 -2.94 1.33 -15.86
CA HIS A 38 -2.15 0.44 -15.02
C HIS A 38 -0.70 0.25 -15.50
N GLN A 39 -0.44 0.49 -16.79
CA GLN A 39 0.93 0.49 -17.31
C GLN A 39 1.77 1.58 -16.64
N HIS A 40 1.18 2.72 -16.29
CA HIS A 40 1.92 3.81 -15.66
C HIS A 40 2.46 3.44 -14.27
N LYS A 41 1.66 2.80 -13.40
CA LYS A 41 2.11 2.39 -12.06
C LYS A 41 3.24 1.36 -12.16
N TYR A 42 3.10 0.37 -13.04
CA TYR A 42 4.15 -0.61 -13.28
C TYR A 42 5.45 0.04 -13.78
N VAL A 43 5.38 0.91 -14.80
CA VAL A 43 6.56 1.61 -15.33
C VAL A 43 7.24 2.46 -14.26
N GLN A 44 6.48 3.18 -13.44
CA GLN A 44 7.03 4.00 -12.35
C GLN A 44 7.76 3.14 -11.31
N ILE A 45 7.17 2.03 -10.87
CA ILE A 45 7.81 1.14 -9.90
C ILE A 45 9.05 0.49 -10.51
N ARG A 46 8.97 0.00 -11.75
CA ARG A 46 10.14 -0.57 -12.44
C ARG A 46 11.29 0.44 -12.50
N ASN A 47 11.00 1.69 -12.90
CA ASN A 47 12.01 2.73 -12.98
C ASN A 47 12.66 3.01 -11.61
N LEU A 48 11.93 2.90 -10.49
CA LEU A 48 12.51 3.03 -9.15
C LEU A 48 13.49 1.88 -8.85
N PHE A 49 13.13 0.64 -9.20
CA PHE A 49 14.03 -0.50 -9.04
C PHE A 49 15.27 -0.38 -9.92
N GLU A 50 15.12 0.10 -11.16
CA GLU A 50 16.23 0.34 -12.08
C GLU A 50 17.16 1.47 -11.58
N LEU A 51 16.57 2.55 -11.03
CA LEU A 51 17.33 3.71 -10.55
C LEU A 51 18.11 3.39 -9.26
N TYR A 52 17.48 2.74 -8.30
CA TYR A 52 18.07 2.40 -7.01
C TYR A 52 18.53 0.96 -6.99
N TYR A 53 19.47 0.58 -7.87
CA TYR A 53 19.81 -0.81 -8.17
C TYR A 53 20.28 -1.65 -6.97
N ASP A 54 20.79 -1.03 -5.92
CA ASP A 54 21.35 -1.69 -4.72
C ASP A 54 20.38 -1.74 -3.53
N GLN A 55 19.20 -1.12 -3.65
CA GLN A 55 18.21 -1.08 -2.57
C GLN A 55 17.22 -2.24 -2.66
N GLU A 56 16.72 -2.62 -1.48
CA GLU A 56 15.68 -3.63 -1.28
C GLU A 56 14.36 -2.94 -0.91
N PHE A 57 13.24 -3.53 -1.33
CA PHE A 57 11.94 -2.90 -1.23
C PHE A 57 10.92 -3.78 -0.50
N ILE A 58 10.08 -3.12 0.29
CA ILE A 58 8.81 -3.66 0.75
C ILE A 58 7.70 -2.96 -0.04
N LEU A 59 6.85 -3.73 -0.69
CA LEU A 59 5.77 -3.20 -1.52
C LEU A 59 4.46 -3.23 -0.73
N ILE A 60 3.77 -2.09 -0.63
CA ILE A 60 2.51 -1.97 0.10
C ILE A 60 1.43 -1.49 -0.87
N GLY A 61 0.27 -2.15 -0.88
CA GLY A 61 -0.81 -1.81 -1.80
C GLY A 61 -2.15 -2.41 -1.39
N ASP A 62 -3.10 -2.37 -2.31
CA ASP A 62 -4.50 -2.68 -2.03
C ASP A 62 -5.12 -3.69 -3.03
N SER A 63 -5.95 -4.60 -2.50
CA SER A 63 -6.56 -5.69 -3.28
C SER A 63 -7.66 -5.23 -4.24
N GLY A 64 -8.28 -4.07 -3.98
CA GLY A 64 -9.28 -3.47 -4.87
C GLY A 64 -8.68 -2.89 -6.14
N GLN A 65 -7.36 -2.76 -6.20
CA GLN A 65 -6.62 -2.30 -7.37
C GLN A 65 -5.90 -3.46 -8.07
N ARG A 66 -4.97 -3.14 -8.97
CA ARG A 66 -4.11 -4.13 -9.64
C ARG A 66 -2.76 -4.29 -8.95
N ASP A 67 -2.66 -3.89 -7.68
CA ASP A 67 -1.41 -3.89 -6.93
C ASP A 67 -0.81 -5.29 -6.78
N PRO A 68 -1.56 -6.35 -6.43
CA PRO A 68 -1.01 -7.70 -6.35
C PRO A 68 -0.37 -8.16 -7.67
N GLU A 69 -1.05 -7.89 -8.79
CA GLU A 69 -0.56 -8.26 -10.12
C GLU A 69 0.69 -7.47 -10.53
N ILE A 70 0.71 -6.16 -10.25
CA ILE A 70 1.85 -5.29 -10.58
C ILE A 70 3.06 -5.68 -9.72
N TYR A 71 2.86 -5.91 -8.43
CA TYR A 71 3.94 -6.25 -7.51
C TYR A 71 4.52 -7.63 -7.79
N LEU A 72 3.69 -8.61 -8.16
CA LEU A 72 4.18 -9.91 -8.61
C LEU A 72 5.08 -9.78 -9.85
N LYS A 73 4.67 -9.01 -10.87
CA LYS A 73 5.50 -8.76 -12.06
C LYS A 73 6.82 -8.06 -11.75
N ILE A 74 6.84 -7.16 -10.77
CA ILE A 74 8.07 -6.52 -10.32
C ILE A 74 8.98 -7.54 -9.61
N ALA A 75 8.39 -8.38 -8.75
CA ALA A 75 9.09 -9.47 -8.07
C ALA A 75 9.70 -10.50 -9.03
N GLU A 76 8.99 -10.85 -10.11
CA GLU A 76 9.50 -11.74 -11.18
C GLU A 76 10.73 -11.17 -11.88
N MET A 77 10.77 -9.85 -12.11
CA MET A 77 11.90 -9.20 -12.80
C MET A 77 13.09 -8.90 -11.90
N PHE A 78 12.83 -8.60 -10.62
CA PHE A 78 13.87 -8.27 -9.64
C PHE A 78 13.80 -9.25 -8.45
N PRO A 79 14.01 -10.55 -8.69
CA PRO A 79 14.02 -11.53 -7.63
C PRO A 79 15.10 -11.15 -6.61
N SER A 80 14.88 -11.46 -5.33
CA SER A 80 15.72 -11.09 -4.19
C SER A 80 15.68 -9.62 -3.74
N ARG A 81 15.13 -8.69 -4.53
CA ARG A 81 15.04 -7.27 -4.15
C ARG A 81 13.72 -6.88 -3.50
N VAL A 82 12.72 -7.76 -3.55
CA VAL A 82 11.45 -7.59 -2.85
C VAL A 82 11.48 -8.42 -1.58
N LYS A 83 11.47 -7.75 -0.41
CA LYS A 83 11.49 -8.41 0.90
C LYS A 83 10.15 -8.96 1.33
N ALA A 84 9.09 -8.21 1.04
CA ALA A 84 7.71 -8.59 1.31
C ALA A 84 6.76 -7.73 0.47
N ILE A 85 5.56 -8.27 0.24
CA ILE A 85 4.48 -7.56 -0.43
C ILE A 85 3.26 -7.57 0.51
N TYR A 86 2.88 -6.41 1.05
CA TYR A 86 1.68 -6.26 1.86
C TYR A 86 0.50 -5.81 0.99
N ILE A 87 -0.58 -6.60 0.98
CA ILE A 87 -1.81 -6.27 0.25
C ILE A 87 -2.95 -6.08 1.25
N ARG A 88 -3.42 -4.84 1.40
CA ARG A 88 -4.64 -4.55 2.16
C ARG A 88 -5.83 -5.17 1.45
N ARG A 89 -6.59 -6.01 2.15
CA ARG A 89 -7.84 -6.59 1.64
C ARG A 89 -8.99 -5.59 1.83
N ILE A 90 -9.63 -5.20 0.74
CA ILE A 90 -10.89 -4.46 0.76
C ILE A 90 -12.07 -5.44 0.75
N GLY A 91 -13.00 -5.26 1.68
CA GLY A 91 -14.27 -5.98 1.70
C GLY A 91 -14.31 -7.21 2.62
N ASN A 92 -15.34 -8.03 2.45
CA ASN A 92 -15.61 -9.17 3.34
C ASN A 92 -14.48 -10.21 3.30
N LYS A 93 -14.27 -10.92 4.42
CA LYS A 93 -13.29 -12.01 4.60
C LYS A 93 -13.42 -13.20 3.64
N ARG A 94 -14.30 -13.15 2.63
CA ARG A 94 -14.45 -14.22 1.63
C ARG A 94 -13.16 -14.34 0.83
N LYS A 95 -12.77 -15.58 0.51
CA LYS A 95 -11.57 -15.86 -0.28
C LYS A 95 -11.65 -15.20 -1.66
N ASP A 96 -10.79 -14.20 -1.89
CA ASP A 96 -10.54 -13.66 -3.23
C ASP A 96 -9.60 -14.62 -3.96
N ARG A 97 -10.17 -15.50 -4.79
CA ARG A 97 -9.40 -16.48 -5.57
C ARG A 97 -8.30 -15.86 -6.42
N ARG A 98 -8.50 -14.62 -6.89
CA ARG A 98 -7.49 -13.92 -7.70
C ARG A 98 -6.28 -13.56 -6.83
N LEU A 99 -6.52 -13.02 -5.64
CA LEU A 99 -5.46 -12.71 -4.68
C LEU A 99 -4.76 -13.98 -4.20
N GLU A 100 -5.49 -15.06 -3.90
CA GLU A 100 -4.88 -16.34 -3.49
C GLU A 100 -3.93 -16.90 -4.55
N LYS A 101 -4.25 -16.74 -5.85
CA LYS A 101 -3.33 -17.13 -6.93
C LYS A 101 -2.03 -16.34 -6.87
N PHE A 102 -2.12 -15.01 -6.74
CA PHE A 102 -0.91 -14.16 -6.67
C PHE A 102 -0.06 -14.45 -5.43
N ILE A 103 -0.68 -14.83 -4.31
CA ILE A 103 0.03 -15.26 -3.11
C ILE A 103 0.81 -16.55 -3.38
N SER A 104 0.17 -17.53 -4.03
CA SER A 104 0.82 -18.78 -4.43
C SER A 104 2.00 -18.53 -5.38
N ASP A 105 1.76 -17.75 -6.45
CA ASP A 105 2.78 -17.42 -7.45
C ASP A 105 3.98 -16.70 -6.80
N ALA A 106 3.74 -15.76 -5.88
CA ALA A 106 4.81 -15.08 -5.13
C ALA A 106 5.60 -16.05 -4.23
N GLY A 107 4.91 -17.01 -3.62
CA GLY A 107 5.53 -18.06 -2.81
C GLY A 107 6.48 -18.95 -3.62
N GLU A 108 6.15 -19.25 -4.88
CA GLU A 108 7.05 -19.98 -5.80
C GLU A 108 8.35 -19.20 -6.11
N LEU A 109 8.30 -17.86 -6.02
CA LEU A 109 9.47 -16.97 -6.14
C LEU A 109 10.23 -16.79 -4.81
N GLY A 110 9.77 -17.42 -3.72
CA GLY A 110 10.33 -17.23 -2.37
C GLY A 110 10.01 -15.88 -1.74
N ILE A 111 8.93 -15.21 -2.19
CA ILE A 111 8.54 -13.88 -1.71
C ILE A 111 7.21 -13.97 -0.97
N GLU A 112 7.16 -13.36 0.21
CA GLU A 112 5.94 -13.32 1.01
C GLU A 112 4.99 -12.22 0.54
N MET A 113 3.91 -12.61 -0.14
CA MET A 113 2.76 -11.74 -0.36
C MET A 113 1.74 -11.94 0.76
N VAL A 114 1.69 -10.98 1.68
CA VAL A 114 0.91 -11.05 2.91
C VAL A 114 -0.40 -10.26 2.74
N PRO A 115 -1.55 -10.94 2.65
CA PRO A 115 -2.83 -10.27 2.73
C PRO A 115 -3.09 -9.78 4.16
N VAL A 116 -3.42 -8.50 4.33
CA VAL A 116 -3.70 -7.89 5.64
C VAL A 116 -5.06 -7.21 5.65
N LEU A 117 -5.82 -7.37 6.73
CA LEU A 117 -7.08 -6.67 6.97
C LEU A 117 -6.87 -5.40 7.79
N THR A 118 -5.82 -5.39 8.62
CA THR A 118 -5.54 -4.27 9.53
C THR A 118 -4.07 -3.89 9.50
N THR A 119 -3.77 -2.64 9.88
CA THR A 119 -2.40 -2.15 10.05
C THR A 119 -1.63 -2.98 11.09
N THR A 120 -2.31 -3.42 12.15
CA THR A 120 -1.72 -4.26 13.21
C THR A 120 -1.22 -5.61 12.66
N GLU A 121 -1.98 -6.27 11.78
CA GLU A 121 -1.55 -7.52 11.14
C GLU A 121 -0.28 -7.32 10.30
N ALA A 122 -0.21 -6.22 9.54
CA ALA A 122 0.98 -5.88 8.76
C ALA A 122 2.19 -5.63 9.68
N ALA A 123 1.98 -4.90 10.78
CA ALA A 123 3.03 -4.60 11.76
C ALA A 123 3.55 -5.86 12.46
N GLN A 124 2.68 -6.80 12.83
CA GLN A 124 3.07 -8.08 13.43
C GLN A 124 3.97 -8.90 12.51
N HIS A 125 3.64 -8.98 11.21
CA HIS A 125 4.53 -9.61 10.23
C HIS A 125 5.84 -8.84 10.04
N ALA A 126 5.78 -7.51 10.03
CA ALA A 126 6.99 -6.68 9.91
C ALA A 126 7.96 -6.92 11.07
N VAL A 127 7.45 -7.12 12.31
CA VAL A 127 8.27 -7.50 13.46
C VAL A 127 8.86 -8.90 13.32
N SER A 128 8.08 -9.90 12.89
CA SER A 128 8.60 -11.27 12.74
C SER A 128 9.72 -11.37 11.70
N ARG A 129 9.73 -10.44 10.73
CA ARG A 129 10.78 -10.27 9.72
C ARG A 129 11.83 -9.22 10.06
N HIS A 130 11.77 -8.62 11.25
CA HIS A 130 12.71 -7.61 11.75
C HIS A 130 12.77 -6.32 10.89
N PHE A 131 11.70 -6.00 10.16
CA PHE A 131 11.60 -4.75 9.40
C PHE A 131 11.30 -3.55 10.29
N ILE A 132 10.62 -3.79 11.41
CA ILE A 132 10.36 -2.80 12.46
C ILE A 132 10.66 -3.42 13.82
N ARG A 133 10.77 -2.59 14.86
CA ARG A 133 11.01 -3.09 16.22
C ARG A 133 9.70 -3.49 16.91
N ALA A 134 9.79 -4.43 17.84
CA ALA A 134 8.62 -4.98 18.55
C ALA A 134 7.89 -3.96 19.44
N ASP A 135 8.60 -2.98 19.98
CA ASP A 135 8.03 -1.89 20.79
C ASP A 135 7.08 -1.00 19.98
N GLN A 136 7.28 -0.90 18.66
CA GLN A 136 6.49 -0.05 17.78
C GLN A 136 5.08 -0.61 17.48
N VAL A 137 4.83 -1.90 17.71
CA VAL A 137 3.49 -2.48 17.46
C VAL A 137 2.45 -1.92 18.42
N LYS A 138 2.84 -1.72 19.69
CA LYS A 138 1.92 -1.15 20.70
C LYS A 138 1.55 0.29 20.37
N GLU A 139 2.50 1.08 19.85
CA GLU A 139 2.24 2.45 19.40
C GLU A 139 1.22 2.46 18.26
N ILE A 140 1.36 1.55 17.29
CA ILE A 140 0.43 1.41 16.16
C ILE A 140 -0.97 0.99 16.63
N GLU A 141 -1.07 0.09 17.60
CA GLU A 141 -2.36 -0.32 18.20
C GLU A 141 -3.06 0.86 18.89
N ILE A 142 -2.32 1.63 19.69
CA ILE A 142 -2.85 2.81 20.40
C ILE A 142 -3.31 3.88 19.42
N GLU A 143 -2.51 4.18 18.40
CA GLU A 143 -2.86 5.17 17.37
C GLU A 143 -4.13 4.76 16.62
N LYS A 144 -4.21 3.49 16.22
CA LYS A 144 -5.40 2.95 15.54
C LYS A 144 -6.65 3.08 16.39
N GLU A 145 -6.59 2.73 17.67
CA GLU A 145 -7.72 2.89 18.60
C GLU A 145 -8.15 4.35 18.75
N ARG A 146 -7.19 5.27 18.78
CA ARG A 146 -7.47 6.71 18.84
C ARG A 146 -8.20 7.18 17.58
N GLU A 147 -7.73 6.79 16.40
CA GLU A 147 -8.37 7.14 15.12
C GLU A 147 -9.79 6.58 15.01
N GLU A 148 -10.01 5.32 15.42
CA GLU A 148 -11.34 4.69 15.42
C GLU A 148 -12.30 5.43 16.38
N ARG A 149 -11.81 5.83 17.56
CA ARG A 149 -12.58 6.65 18.50
C ARG A 149 -12.91 8.03 17.92
N GLU A 150 -11.94 8.72 17.34
CA GLU A 150 -12.16 10.03 16.70
C GLU A 150 -13.15 9.94 15.54
N ALA A 151 -13.07 8.90 14.71
CA ALA A 151 -13.99 8.67 13.59
C ALA A 151 -15.42 8.27 14.03
N SER A 152 -15.56 7.64 15.20
CA SER A 152 -16.86 7.28 15.80
C SER A 152 -17.54 8.42 16.55
N ARG A 153 -16.87 9.56 16.77
CA ARG A 153 -17.48 10.71 17.44
C ARG A 153 -18.61 11.26 16.56
N PRO A 154 -19.82 11.45 17.10
CA PRO A 154 -20.86 12.14 16.35
C PRO A 154 -20.34 13.54 16.00
N LEU A 155 -20.52 13.94 14.73
CA LEU A 155 -20.40 15.34 14.33
C LEU A 155 -21.36 16.11 15.23
N SER A 156 -20.84 16.82 16.23
CA SER A 156 -21.66 17.69 17.06
C SER A 156 -22.36 18.65 16.12
N GLY A 157 -23.68 18.52 16.03
CA GLY A 157 -24.53 19.42 15.25
C GLY A 157 -24.22 20.83 15.70
N ASP A 158 -23.78 21.63 14.74
CA ASP A 158 -23.52 23.03 15.00
C ASP A 158 -24.84 23.67 15.39
N GLN A 159 -24.83 24.23 16.59
CA GLN A 159 -25.95 24.91 17.21
C GLN A 159 -26.18 26.20 16.41
N ALA A 160 -27.25 26.22 15.63
CA ALA A 160 -27.83 27.48 15.16
C ALA A 160 -28.71 28.02 16.29
N GLU A 161 -28.14 28.93 17.07
CA GLU A 161 -28.88 29.89 17.89
C GLU A 161 -28.83 31.27 17.20
#